data_AF-A0A8J7PR62-F1
#
_entry.id   AF-A0A8J7PR62-F1
#
_cell.length_a   1.000
_cell.length_b   1.000
_cell.length_c   1.000
_cell.angle_alpha   90.00
_cell.angle_beta   90.00
_cell.angle_gamma   90.00
#
_symmetry.space_group_name_H-M   'P 1'
#
loop_
_entity.id
_entity.type
_entity.pdbx_description
1 polymer ?
#
loop_
_entity_poly.entity_id
_entity_poly.type
_entity_poly.pdbx_seq_one_letter_code
_entity_poly.pdbx_strand_id
1 'polypeptide(L)'
;PWDTINAVRPIYRVGDKEEFGAQRGQRPAKPITRKAKDGYAVGALTCVSGLNFDGFYLTFMRVKDGKLDPKDSYESDWVGQITDKERTRLGGDGTPVVGITGRGTEREVNGLGLLLKGQQEFDVGGPPKPEDRGKIPYVFGSIRDPLFKSAGPAGGVLIGLEAKFTKFGDRDIVRAVRPIYRVGEKEQDGPLTGADLTGGVKLKAKDGYAVGGMSAKADWWCHGFSLTYLKLKGDGTLDPKDAYESEWVGWDGPIEIARHTGDGTPVVGLVGKIVGRETTALGLLFKGQEAFDPSAPFWEERQLRSEPLGKDPYILGSIRDPLFKSAGPAGGILIGLEARFVKFGDHQIVRGVRPIYRVAGKEELGDPIGDDVTGAVTLKAKDGYAVGAITGKAKAWCHGFSVTYMKVKPDGTLDPKDAYESEWVGWNGSMAMTRTSGGGTPVVGLVGKIAGTETTALGLLFKGQEAFDPAGGR
;
A
#
# COMPACT_ATOMS: atom_id res chain seq x y z
N PRO A 1 -10.43 -32.09 -8.30
CA PRO A 1 -9.44 -31.02 -8.46
C PRO A 1 -10.17 -29.74 -8.90
N TRP A 2 -9.94 -28.63 -8.20
CA TRP A 2 -10.58 -27.35 -8.54
C TRP A 2 -9.76 -26.71 -9.66
N ASP A 3 -10.39 -26.33 -10.77
CA ASP A 3 -9.71 -25.68 -11.89
C ASP A 3 -9.53 -24.19 -11.56
N THR A 4 -8.42 -23.85 -10.91
CA THR A 4 -8.05 -22.47 -10.58
C THR A 4 -7.12 -21.87 -11.64
N ILE A 5 -7.20 -20.55 -11.79
CA ILE A 5 -6.31 -19.80 -12.66
C ILE A 5 -4.97 -19.60 -11.94
N ASN A 6 -4.00 -20.46 -12.27
CA ASN A 6 -2.68 -20.41 -11.61
C ASN A 6 -1.72 -19.43 -12.28
N ALA A 7 -1.98 -19.01 -13.52
CA ALA A 7 -1.06 -18.17 -14.25
C ALA A 7 -1.77 -17.28 -15.26
N VAL A 8 -1.29 -16.06 -15.42
CA VAL A 8 -1.79 -15.11 -16.43
C VAL A 8 -0.64 -14.41 -17.12
N ARG A 9 -0.83 -14.07 -18.39
CA ARG A 9 0.10 -13.27 -19.18
C ARG A 9 -0.69 -12.34 -20.08
N PRO A 10 -0.57 -11.02 -19.92
CA PRO A 10 -1.31 -10.09 -20.76
C PRO A 10 -0.71 -10.06 -22.17
N ILE A 11 -1.58 -9.82 -23.16
CA ILE A 11 -1.21 -9.63 -24.56
C ILE A 11 -1.57 -8.18 -24.91
N TYR A 12 -0.57 -7.40 -25.27
CA TYR A 12 -0.68 -5.99 -25.61
C TYR A 12 -0.63 -5.79 -27.12
N ARG A 13 -1.32 -4.76 -27.60
CA ARG A 13 -1.14 -4.23 -28.95
C ARG A 13 -0.27 -2.98 -28.87
N VAL A 14 0.89 -3.01 -29.54
CA VAL A 14 1.86 -1.91 -29.62
C VAL A 14 2.03 -1.53 -31.08
N GLY A 15 1.36 -0.46 -31.50
CA GLY A 15 1.16 -0.16 -32.92
C GLY A 15 0.42 -1.31 -33.62
N ASP A 16 1.00 -1.82 -34.70
CA ASP A 16 0.45 -2.96 -35.46
C ASP A 16 0.96 -4.32 -34.98
N LYS A 17 1.70 -4.36 -33.87
CA LYS A 17 2.33 -5.58 -33.34
C LYS A 17 1.68 -6.04 -32.03
N GLU A 18 1.86 -7.32 -31.75
CA GLU A 18 1.48 -7.94 -30.50
C GLU A 18 2.71 -8.20 -29.64
N GLU A 19 2.60 -7.81 -28.38
CA GLU A 19 3.65 -8.01 -27.38
C GLU A 19 3.07 -8.69 -26.15
N PHE A 20 3.78 -9.69 -25.64
CA PHE A 20 3.39 -10.32 -24.40
C PHE A 20 4.00 -9.57 -23.22
N GLY A 21 3.19 -9.27 -22.21
CA GLY A 21 3.71 -8.77 -20.94
C GLY A 21 4.39 -9.86 -20.09
N ALA A 22 4.71 -9.46 -18.86
CA ALA A 22 5.27 -10.36 -17.87
C ALA A 22 4.29 -11.48 -17.51
N GLN A 23 4.80 -12.71 -17.47
CA GLN A 23 4.07 -13.86 -16.93
C GLN A 23 3.93 -13.70 -15.41
N ARG A 24 2.75 -13.95 -14.87
CA ARG A 24 2.49 -14.10 -13.44
C ARG A 24 2.01 -15.53 -13.18
N GLY A 25 2.52 -16.16 -12.13
CA GLY A 25 2.31 -17.58 -11.87
C GLY A 25 3.07 -18.51 -12.83
N GLN A 26 3.05 -19.81 -12.54
CA GLN A 26 3.80 -20.82 -13.30
C GLN A 26 3.11 -21.08 -14.64
N ARG A 27 3.83 -20.86 -15.74
CA ARG A 27 3.28 -21.05 -17.09
C ARG A 27 2.75 -22.50 -17.25
N PRO A 28 1.45 -22.68 -17.55
CA PRO A 28 0.91 -24.02 -17.76
C PRO A 28 1.41 -24.61 -19.08
N ALA A 29 1.48 -25.94 -19.16
CA ALA A 29 1.87 -26.65 -20.38
C ALA A 29 0.93 -26.36 -21.56
N LYS A 30 -0.35 -26.09 -21.28
CA LYS A 30 -1.40 -25.78 -22.26
C LYS A 30 -2.13 -24.49 -21.86
N PRO A 31 -1.58 -23.30 -22.18
CA PRO A 31 -2.24 -22.04 -21.84
C PRO A 31 -3.50 -21.84 -22.69
N ILE A 32 -4.58 -21.37 -22.07
CA ILE A 32 -5.78 -20.92 -22.78
C ILE A 32 -5.55 -19.47 -23.21
N THR A 33 -5.65 -19.20 -24.52
CA THR A 33 -5.54 -17.84 -25.06
C THR A 33 -6.92 -17.26 -25.33
N ARG A 34 -7.17 -16.05 -24.82
CA ARG A 34 -8.34 -15.23 -25.15
C ARG A 34 -7.85 -13.92 -25.73
N LYS A 35 -8.22 -13.66 -26.98
CA LYS A 35 -7.74 -12.53 -27.77
C LYS A 35 -8.92 -11.82 -28.43
N ALA A 36 -8.85 -10.50 -28.47
CA ALA A 36 -9.84 -9.67 -29.13
C ALA A 36 -9.77 -9.83 -30.66
N LYS A 37 -10.89 -9.64 -31.36
CA LYS A 37 -10.95 -9.47 -32.81
C LYS A 37 -10.24 -8.17 -33.21
N ASP A 38 -9.89 -8.04 -34.49
CA ASP A 38 -9.29 -6.81 -35.01
C ASP A 38 -10.18 -5.60 -34.75
N GLY A 39 -9.56 -4.50 -34.31
CA GLY A 39 -10.28 -3.29 -33.89
C GLY A 39 -10.90 -3.36 -32.49
N TYR A 40 -10.78 -4.46 -31.74
CA TYR A 40 -11.25 -4.57 -30.35
C TYR A 40 -10.06 -4.71 -29.37
N ALA A 41 -10.30 -4.42 -28.09
CA ALA A 41 -9.38 -4.63 -26.97
C ALA A 41 -10.14 -4.99 -25.69
N VAL A 42 -9.44 -5.45 -24.65
CA VAL A 42 -10.06 -5.76 -23.34
C VAL A 42 -10.58 -4.46 -22.71
N GLY A 43 -11.87 -4.42 -22.40
CA GLY A 43 -12.52 -3.30 -21.71
C GLY A 43 -13.07 -3.64 -20.33
N ALA A 44 -13.33 -4.92 -20.05
CA ALA A 44 -13.70 -5.39 -18.72
C ALA A 44 -13.23 -6.84 -18.45
N LEU A 45 -13.18 -7.19 -17.17
CA LEU A 45 -12.97 -8.55 -16.66
C LEU A 45 -14.12 -8.87 -15.72
N THR A 46 -14.86 -9.93 -15.98
CA THR A 46 -15.84 -10.46 -15.03
C THR A 46 -15.29 -11.76 -14.47
N CYS A 47 -15.14 -11.84 -13.16
CA CYS A 47 -14.48 -12.97 -12.52
C CYS A 47 -15.22 -13.48 -11.27
N VAL A 48 -14.88 -14.69 -10.89
CA VAL A 48 -15.16 -15.25 -9.57
C VAL A 48 -13.82 -15.46 -8.86
N SER A 49 -13.77 -15.03 -7.61
CA SER A 49 -12.64 -15.27 -6.72
C SER A 49 -13.11 -15.88 -5.40
N GLY A 50 -12.36 -16.84 -4.88
CA GLY A 50 -12.51 -17.41 -3.55
C GLY A 50 -11.22 -17.26 -2.77
N LEU A 51 -10.71 -18.38 -2.24
CA LEU A 51 -9.35 -18.45 -1.71
C LEU A 51 -8.30 -18.22 -2.82
N ASN A 52 -8.64 -18.60 -4.06
CA ASN A 52 -7.85 -18.44 -5.27
C ASN A 52 -8.64 -17.68 -6.35
N PHE A 53 -7.98 -17.42 -7.49
CA PHE A 53 -8.64 -16.88 -8.67
C PHE A 53 -9.32 -18.01 -9.46
N ASP A 54 -10.63 -18.19 -9.27
CA ASP A 54 -11.36 -19.41 -9.67
C ASP A 54 -11.67 -19.42 -11.18
N GLY A 55 -12.12 -18.30 -11.74
CA GLY A 55 -12.42 -18.21 -13.17
C GLY A 55 -12.85 -16.82 -13.62
N PHE A 56 -12.84 -16.59 -14.93
CA PHE A 56 -13.22 -15.30 -15.53
C PHE A 56 -13.64 -15.40 -17.00
N TYR A 57 -14.24 -14.32 -17.50
CA TYR A 57 -14.29 -14.01 -18.92
C TYR A 57 -13.91 -12.54 -19.15
N LEU A 58 -13.51 -12.21 -20.38
CA LEU A 58 -13.17 -10.86 -20.79
C LEU A 58 -14.32 -10.25 -21.60
N THR A 59 -14.63 -8.98 -21.36
CA THR A 59 -15.43 -8.18 -22.29
C THR A 59 -14.47 -7.43 -23.21
N PHE A 60 -14.56 -7.70 -24.51
CA PHE A 60 -13.85 -6.96 -25.53
C PHE A 60 -14.72 -5.81 -26.05
N MET A 61 -14.12 -4.64 -26.23
CA MET A 61 -14.81 -3.42 -26.68
C MET A 61 -14.09 -2.85 -27.90
N ARG A 62 -14.86 -2.28 -28.84
CA ARG A 62 -14.32 -1.67 -30.05
C ARG A 62 -13.43 -0.48 -29.69
N VAL A 63 -12.25 -0.41 -30.27
CA VAL A 63 -11.37 0.76 -30.18
C VAL A 63 -11.84 1.81 -31.18
N LYS A 64 -12.18 3.00 -30.70
CA LYS A 64 -12.51 4.19 -31.51
C LYS A 64 -11.79 5.40 -30.93
N ASP A 65 -10.98 6.08 -31.73
CA ASP A 65 -10.27 7.30 -31.35
C ASP A 65 -9.47 7.19 -30.03
N GLY A 66 -8.80 6.05 -29.84
CA GLY A 66 -8.00 5.77 -28.63
C GLY A 66 -8.82 5.52 -27.36
N LYS A 67 -10.14 5.34 -27.48
CA LYS A 67 -11.07 4.95 -26.40
C LYS A 67 -11.73 3.61 -26.73
N LEU A 68 -12.35 3.00 -25.73
CA LEU A 68 -13.17 1.80 -25.91
C LEU A 68 -14.65 2.18 -25.96
N ASP A 69 -15.38 1.63 -26.92
CA ASP A 69 -16.83 1.82 -27.08
C ASP A 69 -17.58 0.66 -26.39
N PRO A 70 -18.18 0.88 -25.20
CA PRO A 70 -18.88 -0.19 -24.49
C PRO A 70 -20.17 -0.65 -25.21
N LYS A 71 -20.71 0.16 -26.13
CA LYS A 71 -21.91 -0.20 -26.92
C LYS A 71 -21.60 -1.18 -28.04
N ASP A 72 -20.34 -1.24 -28.47
CA ASP A 72 -19.83 -2.18 -29.45
C ASP A 72 -18.87 -3.15 -28.75
N SER A 73 -19.45 -4.14 -28.08
CA SER A 73 -18.71 -5.07 -27.22
C SER A 73 -19.21 -6.51 -27.36
N TYR A 74 -18.36 -7.45 -26.98
CA TYR A 74 -18.72 -8.87 -26.88
C TYR A 74 -17.89 -9.56 -25.79
N GLU A 75 -18.43 -10.66 -25.25
CA GLU A 75 -17.78 -11.43 -24.19
C GLU A 75 -17.00 -12.62 -24.76
N SER A 76 -15.89 -12.98 -24.11
CA SER A 76 -15.19 -14.23 -24.38
C SER A 76 -15.89 -15.42 -23.73
N ASP A 77 -15.55 -16.64 -24.17
CA ASP A 77 -15.89 -17.83 -23.38
C ASP A 77 -15.26 -17.76 -21.99
N TRP A 78 -15.95 -18.36 -21.00
CA TRP A 78 -15.46 -18.53 -19.64
C TRP A 78 -14.14 -19.33 -19.61
N VAL A 79 -13.25 -18.98 -18.68
CA VAL A 79 -11.98 -19.65 -18.41
C VAL A 79 -11.90 -19.96 -16.92
N GLY A 80 -11.54 -21.19 -16.57
CA GLY A 80 -11.49 -21.65 -15.18
C GLY A 80 -12.82 -22.24 -14.71
N GLN A 81 -12.98 -22.34 -13.40
CA GLN A 81 -14.15 -22.97 -12.80
C GLN A 81 -15.40 -22.07 -12.88
N ILE A 82 -16.51 -22.64 -13.35
CA ILE A 82 -17.83 -22.02 -13.23
C ILE A 82 -18.40 -22.42 -11.87
N THR A 83 -18.77 -21.42 -11.06
CA THR A 83 -19.43 -21.63 -9.77
C THR A 83 -20.74 -20.85 -9.74
N ASP A 84 -21.57 -21.14 -8.74
CA ASP A 84 -22.77 -20.41 -8.37
C ASP A 84 -22.47 -19.13 -7.56
N LYS A 85 -21.19 -18.86 -7.25
CA LYS A 85 -20.77 -17.63 -6.57
C LYS A 85 -21.08 -16.39 -7.39
N GLU A 86 -21.26 -15.28 -6.68
CA GLU A 86 -21.40 -13.97 -7.27
C GLU A 86 -20.18 -13.59 -8.12
N ARG A 87 -20.44 -12.97 -9.26
CA ARG A 87 -19.41 -12.55 -10.22
C ARG A 87 -19.11 -11.07 -10.02
N THR A 88 -17.84 -10.75 -9.87
CA THR A 88 -17.36 -9.36 -9.79
C THR A 88 -16.95 -8.89 -11.17
N ARG A 89 -17.45 -7.73 -11.62
CA ARG A 89 -17.03 -7.08 -12.86
C ARG A 89 -16.08 -5.92 -12.56
N LEU A 90 -14.92 -5.93 -13.23
CA LEU A 90 -13.91 -4.89 -13.17
C LEU A 90 -13.86 -4.15 -14.51
N GLY A 91 -13.96 -2.81 -14.48
CA GLY A 91 -13.96 -1.97 -15.67
C GLY A 91 -15.28 -1.97 -16.45
N GLY A 92 -15.22 -1.65 -17.74
CA GLY A 92 -16.37 -1.69 -18.65
C GLY A 92 -17.03 -0.35 -18.96
N ASP A 93 -16.44 0.77 -18.55
CA ASP A 93 -16.97 2.11 -18.82
C ASP A 93 -16.39 2.78 -20.08
N GLY A 94 -15.56 2.04 -20.84
CA GLY A 94 -14.87 2.55 -22.03
C GLY A 94 -13.45 3.07 -21.75
N THR A 95 -13.00 3.10 -20.49
CA THR A 95 -11.61 3.44 -20.15
C THR A 95 -10.66 2.35 -20.64
N PRO A 96 -9.61 2.68 -21.42
CA PRO A 96 -8.67 1.68 -21.90
C PRO A 96 -7.96 0.94 -20.76
N VAL A 97 -7.91 -0.39 -20.84
CA VAL A 97 -7.08 -1.22 -19.97
C VAL A 97 -5.65 -1.20 -20.51
N VAL A 98 -4.70 -0.75 -19.70
CA VAL A 98 -3.28 -0.59 -20.06
C VAL A 98 -2.36 -1.60 -19.37
N GLY A 99 -2.90 -2.43 -18.48
CA GLY A 99 -2.15 -3.46 -17.78
C GLY A 99 -3.04 -4.34 -16.91
N ILE A 100 -2.39 -5.25 -16.20
CA ILE A 100 -3.02 -6.07 -15.15
C ILE A 100 -2.33 -5.79 -13.82
N THR A 101 -3.09 -5.91 -12.74
CA THR A 101 -2.61 -5.90 -11.36
C THR A 101 -3.11 -7.16 -10.65
N GLY A 102 -2.59 -7.50 -9.48
CA GLY A 102 -3.03 -8.71 -8.80
C GLY A 102 -2.21 -9.08 -7.59
N ARG A 103 -2.64 -10.16 -6.93
CA ARG A 103 -1.90 -10.83 -5.86
C ARG A 103 -1.60 -12.24 -6.32
N GLY A 104 -0.42 -12.73 -6.01
CA GLY A 104 -0.01 -14.08 -6.39
C GLY A 104 1.38 -14.39 -5.89
N THR A 105 1.87 -15.55 -6.27
CA THR A 105 3.25 -16.00 -6.11
C THR A 105 3.85 -16.24 -7.50
N GLU A 106 5.10 -16.68 -7.57
CA GLU A 106 5.67 -17.16 -8.84
C GLU A 106 4.95 -18.40 -9.39
N ARG A 107 4.19 -19.13 -8.57
CA ARG A 107 3.48 -20.35 -8.96
C ARG A 107 2.02 -20.11 -9.29
N GLU A 108 1.37 -19.21 -8.57
CA GLU A 108 -0.08 -19.07 -8.56
C GLU A 108 -0.54 -17.63 -8.60
N VAL A 109 -1.70 -17.37 -9.22
CA VAL A 109 -2.36 -16.07 -9.21
C VAL A 109 -3.57 -16.18 -8.30
N ASN A 110 -3.56 -15.45 -7.19
CA ASN A 110 -4.61 -15.52 -6.16
C ASN A 110 -5.66 -14.42 -6.34
N GLY A 111 -5.30 -13.34 -7.03
CA GLY A 111 -6.21 -12.28 -7.41
C GLY A 111 -5.72 -11.55 -8.65
N LEU A 112 -6.65 -11.12 -9.48
CA LEU A 112 -6.39 -10.40 -10.72
C LEU A 112 -7.25 -9.14 -10.77
N GLY A 113 -6.65 -8.05 -11.21
CA GLY A 113 -7.29 -6.77 -11.48
C GLY A 113 -6.81 -6.18 -12.79
N LEU A 114 -7.48 -5.11 -13.21
CA LEU A 114 -7.16 -4.36 -14.42
C LEU A 114 -6.51 -3.03 -14.02
N LEU A 115 -5.49 -2.61 -14.78
CA LEU A 115 -4.90 -1.28 -14.68
C LEU A 115 -5.51 -0.41 -15.77
N LEU A 116 -6.29 0.61 -15.40
CA LEU A 116 -6.95 1.49 -16.36
C LEU A 116 -6.06 2.67 -16.75
N LYS A 117 -6.27 3.23 -17.94
CA LYS A 117 -5.59 4.45 -18.39
C LYS A 117 -5.89 5.59 -17.41
N GLY A 118 -4.85 6.22 -16.87
CA GLY A 118 -4.92 7.20 -15.77
C GLY A 118 -4.51 6.61 -14.41
N GLN A 119 -4.42 5.27 -14.30
CA GLN A 119 -3.98 4.57 -13.09
C GLN A 119 -2.56 4.00 -13.22
N GLN A 120 -1.77 4.43 -14.22
CA GLN A 120 -0.43 3.86 -14.45
C GLN A 120 0.52 4.03 -13.26
N GLU A 121 0.21 4.95 -12.34
CA GLU A 121 0.96 5.21 -11.11
C GLU A 121 0.51 4.35 -9.92
N PHE A 122 -0.46 3.44 -10.12
CA PHE A 122 -0.96 2.53 -9.10
C PHE A 122 0.14 1.56 -8.66
N ASP A 123 0.58 1.73 -7.41
CA ASP A 123 1.62 0.93 -6.77
C ASP A 123 0.97 -0.13 -5.87
N VAL A 124 1.27 -1.41 -6.13
CA VAL A 124 0.76 -2.56 -5.36
C VAL A 124 1.53 -2.81 -4.06
N GLY A 125 2.34 -1.85 -3.61
CA GLY A 125 3.23 -2.03 -2.46
C GLY A 125 4.55 -2.67 -2.87
N GLY A 126 5.07 -2.32 -4.05
CA GLY A 126 6.46 -2.57 -4.38
C GLY A 126 7.39 -1.85 -3.40
N PRO A 127 8.71 -2.13 -3.45
CA PRO A 127 9.68 -1.35 -2.69
C PRO A 127 9.45 0.16 -2.93
N PRO A 128 9.64 1.02 -1.91
CA PRO A 128 9.25 2.43 -1.97
C PRO A 128 9.71 3.14 -3.24
N LYS A 129 8.84 4.00 -3.77
CA LYS A 129 9.09 4.80 -4.98
C LYS A 129 10.38 5.62 -4.84
N PRO A 130 11.08 5.95 -5.94
CA PRO A 130 12.27 6.81 -5.91
C PRO A 130 12.11 8.12 -5.12
N GLU A 131 10.93 8.73 -5.11
CA GLU A 131 10.62 9.91 -4.30
C GLU A 131 10.53 9.64 -2.78
N ASP A 132 10.19 8.42 -2.37
CA ASP A 132 10.21 7.95 -0.97
C ASP A 132 11.56 7.32 -0.59
N ARG A 133 12.44 7.04 -1.57
CA ARG A 133 13.82 6.57 -1.37
C ARG A 133 14.64 7.69 -0.75
N GLY A 134 14.56 7.81 0.57
CA GLY A 134 15.47 8.69 1.29
C GLY A 134 15.17 8.91 2.76
N LYS A 135 13.93 8.66 3.23
CA LYS A 135 13.58 8.92 4.63
C LYS A 135 13.33 7.67 5.46
N ILE A 136 12.83 6.60 4.86
CA ILE A 136 12.50 5.37 5.58
C ILE A 136 13.16 4.19 4.89
N PRO A 137 13.97 3.40 5.61
CA PRO A 137 14.54 2.19 5.06
C PRO A 137 13.50 1.08 4.97
N TYR A 138 13.64 0.22 3.96
CA TYR A 138 12.78 -0.95 3.78
C TYR A 138 13.29 -2.12 4.64
N VAL A 139 12.38 -2.80 5.34
CA VAL A 139 12.68 -3.90 6.26
C VAL A 139 11.92 -5.16 5.84
N PHE A 140 12.64 -6.26 5.65
CA PHE A 140 12.12 -7.56 5.27
C PHE A 140 11.78 -8.39 6.52
N GLY A 141 10.50 -8.71 6.70
CA GLY A 141 10.01 -9.52 7.82
C GLY A 141 9.21 -8.69 8.84
N SER A 142 8.70 -9.38 9.86
CA SER A 142 7.99 -8.92 11.08
C SER A 142 7.19 -7.61 10.99
N ILE A 143 5.92 -7.65 11.38
CA ILE A 143 5.07 -6.46 11.43
C ILE A 143 5.09 -5.73 12.79
N ARG A 144 5.37 -6.41 13.91
CA ARG A 144 5.07 -5.89 15.26
C ARG A 144 6.26 -5.65 16.18
N ASP A 145 7.44 -6.11 15.78
CA ASP A 145 8.59 -6.09 16.68
C ASP A 145 9.28 -4.71 16.71
N PRO A 146 9.90 -4.34 17.84
CA PRO A 146 10.69 -3.12 17.95
C PRO A 146 11.73 -3.01 16.84
N LEU A 147 11.84 -1.83 16.24
CA LEU A 147 12.89 -1.57 15.27
C LEU A 147 14.25 -1.45 15.94
N PHE A 148 15.29 -1.75 15.17
CA PHE A 148 16.65 -1.30 15.46
C PHE A 148 17.24 -0.59 14.24
N LYS A 149 18.24 0.25 14.51
CA LYS A 149 19.11 0.88 13.52
C LYS A 149 20.55 0.67 13.94
N SER A 150 21.39 0.27 13.00
CA SER A 150 22.84 0.13 13.17
C SER A 150 23.52 0.88 12.02
N ALA A 151 23.89 2.14 12.26
CA ALA A 151 24.66 2.92 11.30
C ALA A 151 26.16 2.60 11.44
N GLY A 152 26.87 2.59 10.32
CA GLY A 152 28.32 2.44 10.29
C GLY A 152 29.06 3.68 10.80
N PRO A 153 30.39 3.58 10.97
CA PRO A 153 31.23 4.73 11.27
C PRO A 153 31.09 5.84 10.21
N ALA A 154 31.34 7.08 10.58
CA ALA A 154 31.30 8.20 9.63
C ALA A 154 32.22 7.95 8.43
N GLY A 155 31.69 8.13 7.21
CA GLY A 155 32.40 7.83 5.96
C GLY A 155 32.51 6.34 5.63
N GLY A 156 31.93 5.47 6.45
CA GLY A 156 31.89 4.03 6.20
C GLY A 156 30.84 3.63 5.16
N VAL A 157 31.18 2.64 4.33
CA VAL A 157 30.23 1.95 3.44
C VAL A 157 30.11 0.48 3.85
N LEU A 158 28.91 -0.08 3.80
CA LEU A 158 28.68 -1.48 4.11
C LEU A 158 29.26 -2.35 2.99
N ILE A 159 30.19 -3.25 3.31
CA ILE A 159 30.84 -4.16 2.35
C ILE A 159 30.44 -5.63 2.57
N GLY A 160 29.67 -5.93 3.61
CA GLY A 160 29.27 -7.29 3.90
C GLY A 160 28.52 -7.41 5.22
N LEU A 161 28.06 -8.62 5.53
CA LEU A 161 27.35 -8.99 6.75
C LEU A 161 27.86 -10.33 7.26
N GLU A 162 27.94 -10.49 8.58
CA GLU A 162 27.96 -11.80 9.23
C GLU A 162 26.59 -12.07 9.83
N ALA A 163 25.99 -13.22 9.53
CA ALA A 163 24.64 -13.56 9.97
C ALA A 163 24.56 -14.97 10.55
N LYS A 164 23.89 -15.12 11.69
CA LYS A 164 23.57 -16.42 12.28
C LYS A 164 22.11 -16.75 12.03
N PHE A 165 21.87 -18.00 11.64
CA PHE A 165 20.56 -18.57 11.42
C PHE A 165 20.23 -19.60 12.50
N THR A 166 18.96 -19.74 12.83
CA THR A 166 18.45 -20.84 13.67
C THR A 166 17.22 -21.46 13.03
N LYS A 167 16.95 -22.73 13.36
CA LYS A 167 15.75 -23.41 12.89
C LYS A 167 14.51 -22.95 13.64
N PHE A 168 13.46 -22.66 12.88
CA PHE A 168 12.08 -22.52 13.34
C PHE A 168 11.21 -23.42 12.47
N GLY A 169 10.86 -24.59 13.00
CA GLY A 169 10.32 -25.67 12.19
C GLY A 169 11.34 -26.15 11.15
N ASP A 170 10.92 -26.22 9.89
CA ASP A 170 11.75 -26.57 8.74
C ASP A 170 12.50 -25.37 8.12
N ARG A 171 12.26 -24.16 8.63
CA ARG A 171 12.82 -22.92 8.09
C ARG A 171 13.99 -22.43 8.93
N ASP A 172 14.96 -21.84 8.27
CA ASP A 172 15.93 -20.98 8.92
C ASP A 172 15.30 -19.59 9.14
N ILE A 173 15.69 -18.96 10.22
CA ILE A 173 15.40 -17.55 10.49
C ILE A 173 16.69 -16.86 10.91
N VAL A 174 16.90 -15.66 10.39
CA VAL A 174 17.98 -14.77 10.83
C VAL A 174 17.80 -14.53 12.32
N ARG A 175 18.87 -14.59 13.10
CA ARG A 175 18.81 -14.50 14.57
C ARG A 175 19.76 -13.48 15.13
N ALA A 176 20.94 -13.37 14.51
CA ALA A 176 21.90 -12.33 14.80
C ALA A 176 22.56 -11.85 13.51
N VAL A 177 22.91 -10.57 13.46
CA VAL A 177 23.60 -9.94 12.34
C VAL A 177 24.66 -8.98 12.84
N ARG A 178 25.80 -8.91 12.14
CA ARG A 178 26.84 -7.91 12.34
C ARG A 178 27.23 -7.32 10.98
N PRO A 179 27.09 -6.01 10.80
CA PRO A 179 27.53 -5.37 9.56
C PRO A 179 29.05 -5.27 9.50
N ILE A 180 29.60 -5.33 8.30
CA ILE A 180 31.03 -5.17 8.03
C ILE A 180 31.19 -3.93 7.14
N TYR A 181 31.93 -2.95 7.63
CA TYR A 181 32.12 -1.66 6.97
C TYR A 181 33.52 -1.52 6.40
N ARG A 182 33.66 -0.71 5.36
CA ARG A 182 34.93 -0.16 4.89
C ARG A 182 34.97 1.33 5.19
N VAL A 183 36.00 1.78 5.91
CA VAL A 183 36.23 3.18 6.28
C VAL A 183 37.61 3.57 5.75
N GLY A 184 37.65 4.29 4.63
CA GLY A 184 38.88 4.45 3.85
C GLY A 184 39.40 3.09 3.36
N GLU A 185 40.64 2.76 3.70
CA GLU A 185 41.27 1.47 3.34
C GLU A 185 41.07 0.37 4.40
N LYS A 186 40.45 0.69 5.54
CA LYS A 186 40.31 -0.25 6.66
C LYS A 186 38.95 -0.92 6.66
N GLU A 187 38.94 -2.21 6.95
CA GLU A 187 37.72 -2.95 7.28
C GLU A 187 37.44 -2.86 8.78
N GLN A 188 36.17 -2.70 9.13
CA GLN A 188 35.73 -2.59 10.52
C GLN A 188 34.38 -3.28 10.73
N ASP A 189 34.31 -4.11 11.76
CA ASP A 189 33.07 -4.71 12.21
C ASP A 189 32.17 -3.66 12.91
N GLY A 190 30.88 -3.70 12.59
CA GLY A 190 29.85 -2.95 13.27
C GLY A 190 29.35 -3.62 14.55
N PRO A 191 28.37 -2.99 15.23
CA PRO A 191 27.78 -3.58 16.43
C PRO A 191 26.96 -4.84 16.07
N LEU A 192 27.11 -5.88 16.89
CA LEU A 192 26.30 -7.08 16.83
C LEU A 192 24.85 -6.76 17.24
N THR A 193 23.90 -7.16 16.40
CA THR A 193 22.47 -7.18 16.74
C THR A 193 22.03 -8.63 16.90
N GLY A 194 21.47 -8.99 18.06
CA GLY A 194 21.07 -10.36 18.39
C GLY A 194 21.98 -11.03 19.44
N ALA A 195 21.84 -12.35 19.62
CA ALA A 195 22.48 -13.09 20.73
C ALA A 195 24.00 -13.32 20.56
N ASP A 196 24.42 -14.05 19.52
CA ASP A 196 25.82 -14.38 19.22
C ASP A 196 25.96 -14.80 17.75
N LEU A 197 27.19 -14.85 17.22
CA LEU A 197 27.48 -15.23 15.84
C LEU A 197 28.23 -16.56 15.72
N THR A 198 28.21 -17.40 16.75
CA THR A 198 28.86 -18.72 16.70
C THR A 198 28.22 -19.56 15.60
N GLY A 199 29.03 -19.96 14.60
CA GLY A 199 28.56 -20.66 13.41
C GLY A 199 27.83 -19.77 12.39
N GLY A 200 28.00 -18.45 12.49
CA GLY A 200 27.48 -17.49 11.51
C GLY A 200 28.12 -17.65 10.13
N VAL A 201 27.40 -17.22 9.10
CA VAL A 201 27.88 -17.15 7.72
C VAL A 201 28.32 -15.72 7.42
N LYS A 202 29.51 -15.57 6.83
CA LYS A 202 30.08 -14.26 6.47
C LYS A 202 29.95 -14.03 4.97
N LEU A 203 29.13 -13.05 4.59
CA LEU A 203 29.03 -12.53 3.24
C LEU A 203 29.85 -11.24 3.12
N LYS A 204 30.85 -11.21 2.23
CA LYS A 204 31.69 -10.03 2.00
C LYS A 204 31.89 -9.75 0.51
N ALA A 205 31.87 -8.48 0.15
CA ALA A 205 32.22 -8.02 -1.18
C ALA A 205 33.72 -8.25 -1.46
N LYS A 206 34.06 -8.42 -2.74
CA LYS A 206 35.44 -8.37 -3.24
C LYS A 206 35.96 -6.93 -3.20
N ASP A 207 37.28 -6.78 -3.35
CA ASP A 207 37.92 -5.46 -3.30
C ASP A 207 37.37 -4.50 -4.35
N GLY A 208 37.10 -3.28 -3.91
CA GLY A 208 36.49 -2.23 -4.72
C GLY A 208 34.99 -2.40 -4.97
N TYR A 209 34.29 -3.29 -4.25
CA TYR A 209 32.82 -3.40 -4.25
C TYR A 209 32.26 -3.17 -2.84
N ALA A 210 30.97 -2.83 -2.78
CA ALA A 210 30.21 -2.65 -1.54
C ALA A 210 28.76 -3.13 -1.73
N VAL A 211 28.02 -3.29 -0.64
CA VAL A 211 26.61 -3.68 -0.66
C VAL A 211 25.80 -2.53 -1.27
N GLY A 212 25.08 -2.82 -2.35
CA GLY A 212 24.14 -1.91 -2.99
C GLY A 212 22.69 -2.39 -2.97
N GLY A 213 22.44 -3.63 -2.52
CA GLY A 213 21.09 -4.17 -2.44
C GLY A 213 21.02 -5.48 -1.66
N MET A 214 19.79 -5.94 -1.40
CA MET A 214 19.48 -7.20 -0.74
C MET A 214 18.25 -7.83 -1.37
N SER A 215 18.31 -9.13 -1.57
CA SER A 215 17.17 -9.98 -1.93
C SER A 215 16.88 -10.87 -0.74
N ALA A 216 15.65 -10.93 -0.24
CA ALA A 216 15.30 -11.71 0.94
C ALA A 216 13.98 -12.44 0.79
N LYS A 217 13.91 -13.65 1.37
CA LYS A 217 12.65 -14.36 1.63
C LYS A 217 12.22 -14.00 3.03
N ALA A 218 11.10 -13.30 3.13
CA ALA A 218 10.58 -12.88 4.43
C ALA A 218 9.06 -12.93 4.49
N ASP A 219 8.55 -13.34 5.64
CA ASP A 219 7.15 -13.24 6.02
C ASP A 219 7.02 -12.60 7.42
N TRP A 220 6.59 -13.35 8.43
CA TRP A 220 6.73 -12.97 9.82
C TRP A 220 8.19 -12.88 10.25
N TRP A 221 9.10 -13.61 9.59
CA TRP A 221 10.54 -13.52 9.83
C TRP A 221 11.33 -13.33 8.54
N CYS A 222 12.55 -12.81 8.65
CA CYS A 222 13.55 -12.92 7.58
C CYS A 222 14.17 -14.33 7.60
N HIS A 223 13.91 -15.13 6.56
CA HIS A 223 14.29 -16.54 6.50
C HIS A 223 15.65 -16.80 5.85
N GLY A 224 15.94 -16.04 4.80
CA GLY A 224 17.17 -16.16 4.02
C GLY A 224 17.31 -14.97 3.09
N PHE A 225 18.54 -14.69 2.67
CA PHE A 225 18.83 -13.55 1.80
C PHE A 225 20.12 -13.75 0.98
N SER A 226 20.27 -12.93 -0.06
CA SER A 226 21.52 -12.64 -0.76
C SER A 226 21.77 -11.13 -0.77
N LEU A 227 23.02 -10.73 -0.95
CA LEU A 227 23.44 -9.34 -1.10
C LEU A 227 23.82 -9.05 -2.54
N THR A 228 23.34 -7.94 -3.07
CA THR A 228 23.82 -7.37 -4.33
C THR A 228 25.03 -6.50 -4.04
N TYR A 229 26.18 -6.85 -4.60
CA TYR A 229 27.39 -6.04 -4.52
C TYR A 229 27.56 -5.19 -5.79
N LEU A 230 27.84 -3.91 -5.61
CA LEU A 230 28.06 -2.95 -6.69
C LEU A 230 29.47 -2.37 -6.60
N LYS A 231 30.06 -2.03 -7.75
CA LYS A 231 31.40 -1.43 -7.82
C LYS A 231 31.41 -0.08 -7.12
N LEU A 232 32.33 0.13 -6.19
CA LEU A 232 32.56 1.40 -5.52
C LEU A 232 33.36 2.34 -6.44
N LYS A 233 32.86 3.56 -6.65
CA LYS A 233 33.52 4.62 -7.41
C LYS A 233 34.36 5.51 -6.49
N GLY A 234 35.27 6.29 -7.09
CA GLY A 234 36.16 7.19 -6.36
C GLY A 234 35.45 8.32 -5.59
N ASP A 235 34.20 8.65 -5.98
CA ASP A 235 33.36 9.63 -5.29
C ASP A 235 32.53 9.02 -4.13
N GLY A 236 32.71 7.73 -3.86
CA GLY A 236 32.00 6.99 -2.84
C GLY A 236 30.60 6.52 -3.24
N THR A 237 30.16 6.76 -4.48
CA THR A 237 28.92 6.18 -5.03
C THR A 237 29.15 4.77 -5.57
N LEU A 238 28.07 4.05 -5.88
CA LEU A 238 28.12 2.70 -6.44
C LEU A 238 27.75 2.70 -7.93
N ASP A 239 28.35 1.81 -8.73
CA ASP A 239 27.98 1.58 -10.13
C ASP A 239 26.97 0.44 -10.26
N PRO A 240 25.68 0.70 -10.58
CA PRO A 240 24.70 -0.36 -10.77
C PRO A 240 24.97 -1.24 -11.99
N LYS A 241 25.83 -0.80 -12.92
CA LYS A 241 26.17 -1.54 -14.13
C LYS A 241 27.26 -2.58 -13.91
N ASP A 242 28.01 -2.46 -12.82
CA ASP A 242 29.05 -3.41 -12.42
C ASP A 242 28.65 -4.03 -11.08
N ALA A 243 27.85 -5.09 -11.19
CA ALA A 243 27.16 -5.73 -10.07
C ALA A 243 27.38 -7.24 -10.08
N TYR A 244 27.34 -7.86 -8.89
CA TYR A 244 27.22 -9.30 -8.75
C TYR A 244 26.48 -9.65 -7.45
N GLU A 245 25.86 -10.83 -7.40
CA GLU A 245 25.15 -11.33 -6.22
C GLU A 245 26.08 -12.19 -5.35
N SER A 246 25.87 -12.15 -4.04
CA SER A 246 26.43 -13.14 -3.12
C SER A 246 25.77 -14.51 -3.31
N GLU A 247 26.35 -15.54 -2.68
CA GLU A 247 25.59 -16.76 -2.41
C GLU A 247 24.36 -16.47 -1.52
N TRP A 248 23.33 -17.31 -1.65
CA TRP A 248 22.15 -17.26 -0.81
C TRP A 248 22.45 -17.93 0.54
N VAL A 249 22.04 -17.29 1.63
CA VAL A 249 22.20 -17.82 3.00
C VAL A 249 20.87 -17.95 3.71
N GLY A 250 20.75 -18.95 4.58
CA GLY A 250 19.50 -19.29 5.25
C GLY A 250 18.58 -20.14 4.38
N TRP A 251 17.28 -20.03 4.62
CA TRP A 251 16.29 -20.91 3.99
C TRP A 251 15.88 -20.38 2.62
N ASP A 252 15.93 -21.28 1.62
CA ASP A 252 15.65 -20.99 0.21
C ASP A 252 14.34 -21.65 -0.28
N GLY A 253 13.41 -21.95 0.62
CA GLY A 253 12.15 -22.58 0.25
C GLY A 253 11.18 -21.67 -0.51
N PRO A 254 9.93 -22.10 -0.79
CA PRO A 254 9.06 -21.52 -1.80
C PRO A 254 8.32 -20.24 -1.34
N ILE A 255 9.03 -19.26 -0.78
CA ILE A 255 8.53 -17.90 -0.54
C ILE A 255 9.06 -16.99 -1.66
N GLU A 256 8.25 -16.00 -2.06
CA GLU A 256 8.68 -14.99 -3.04
C GLU A 256 9.90 -14.21 -2.52
N ILE A 257 10.87 -14.01 -3.40
CA ILE A 257 12.04 -13.19 -3.08
C ILE A 257 11.65 -11.73 -3.24
N ALA A 258 11.54 -11.02 -2.13
CA ALA A 258 11.44 -9.57 -2.16
C ALA A 258 12.85 -8.99 -2.41
N ARG A 259 12.93 -7.94 -3.23
CA ARG A 259 14.21 -7.30 -3.59
C ARG A 259 14.21 -5.83 -3.22
N HIS A 260 15.32 -5.37 -2.66
CA HIS A 260 15.57 -3.97 -2.39
C HIS A 260 16.99 -3.63 -2.84
N THR A 261 17.10 -3.05 -4.03
CA THR A 261 18.35 -2.59 -4.63
C THR A 261 18.38 -1.07 -4.68
N GLY A 262 19.56 -0.49 -4.44
CA GLY A 262 19.82 0.93 -4.58
C GLY A 262 20.09 1.34 -6.03
N ASP A 263 19.99 2.63 -6.28
CA ASP A 263 20.26 3.31 -7.56
C ASP A 263 21.73 3.72 -7.74
N GLY A 264 22.63 3.13 -6.97
CA GLY A 264 24.01 3.59 -6.82
C GLY A 264 24.24 4.32 -5.49
N THR A 265 23.18 4.62 -4.73
CA THR A 265 23.31 5.14 -3.37
C THR A 265 23.98 4.10 -2.45
N PRO A 266 25.06 4.47 -1.72
CA PRO A 266 25.73 3.55 -0.82
C PRO A 266 24.85 3.12 0.35
N VAL A 267 25.00 1.86 0.76
CA VAL A 267 24.46 1.39 2.04
C VAL A 267 25.44 1.76 3.15
N VAL A 268 24.95 2.47 4.16
CA VAL A 268 25.75 2.99 5.29
C VAL A 268 25.40 2.31 6.62
N GLY A 269 24.46 1.36 6.62
CA GLY A 269 24.11 0.60 7.80
C GLY A 269 23.02 -0.42 7.58
N LEU A 270 22.49 -0.91 8.69
CA LEU A 270 21.37 -1.82 8.76
C LEU A 270 20.20 -1.20 9.51
N VAL A 271 19.02 -1.66 9.13
CA VAL A 271 17.82 -1.57 9.96
C VAL A 271 17.19 -2.94 10.07
N GLY A 272 16.27 -3.09 11.02
CA GLY A 272 15.52 -4.32 11.13
C GLY A 272 14.62 -4.27 12.33
N LYS A 273 14.17 -5.45 12.76
CA LYS A 273 13.39 -5.60 13.98
C LYS A 273 14.00 -6.65 14.89
N ILE A 274 13.82 -6.47 16.19
CA ILE A 274 14.41 -7.32 17.23
C ILE A 274 13.41 -7.58 18.36
N VAL A 275 13.33 -8.84 18.81
CA VAL A 275 12.60 -9.24 20.02
C VAL A 275 13.58 -9.90 20.97
N GLY A 276 13.79 -9.30 22.13
CA GLY A 276 14.80 -9.77 23.08
C GLY A 276 16.20 -9.79 22.44
N ARG A 277 16.72 -10.98 22.15
CA ARG A 277 18.03 -11.19 21.49
C ARG A 277 17.90 -11.75 20.07
N GLU A 278 16.71 -11.67 19.49
CA GLU A 278 16.42 -12.32 18.21
C GLU A 278 16.09 -11.26 17.16
N THR A 279 16.94 -11.15 16.13
CA THR A 279 16.61 -10.37 14.94
C THR A 279 15.43 -11.06 14.24
N THR A 280 14.33 -10.36 13.96
CA THR A 280 13.14 -10.95 13.31
C THR A 280 12.94 -10.40 11.90
N ALA A 281 13.49 -9.22 11.62
CA ALA A 281 13.45 -8.60 10.31
C ALA A 281 14.77 -7.89 10.01
N LEU A 282 15.14 -7.78 8.73
CA LEU A 282 16.41 -7.18 8.30
C LEU A 282 16.17 -6.27 7.10
N GLY A 283 16.92 -5.18 7.01
CA GLY A 283 16.84 -4.19 5.95
C GLY A 283 18.14 -3.40 5.83
N LEU A 284 18.26 -2.63 4.75
CA LEU A 284 19.44 -1.81 4.47
C LEU A 284 19.16 -0.34 4.79
N LEU A 285 20.14 0.34 5.39
CA LEU A 285 20.11 1.79 5.63
C LEU A 285 20.96 2.48 4.56
N PHE A 286 20.34 3.18 3.62
CA PHE A 286 21.03 3.90 2.55
C PHE A 286 21.51 5.27 3.01
N LYS A 287 22.58 5.78 2.39
CA LYS A 287 23.06 7.15 2.58
C LYS A 287 21.91 8.14 2.33
N GLY A 288 21.71 9.09 3.24
CA GLY A 288 20.56 9.99 3.29
C GLY A 288 19.46 9.55 4.28
N GLN A 289 19.45 8.28 4.70
CA GLN A 289 18.48 7.74 5.68
C GLN A 289 18.99 7.76 7.12
N GLU A 290 20.16 8.31 7.41
CA GLU A 290 20.82 8.23 8.72
C GLU A 290 19.99 8.86 9.85
N ALA A 291 19.16 9.85 9.51
CA ALA A 291 18.23 10.51 10.42
C ALA A 291 17.02 9.65 10.82
N PHE A 292 16.85 8.46 10.25
CA PHE A 292 15.80 7.51 10.63
C PHE A 292 15.91 7.17 12.12
N ASP A 293 14.88 7.44 12.90
CA ASP A 293 14.84 7.10 14.33
C ASP A 293 14.01 5.83 14.54
N PRO A 294 14.61 4.69 14.93
CA PRO A 294 13.87 3.46 15.19
C PRO A 294 13.02 3.51 16.47
N SER A 295 13.28 4.48 17.35
CA SER A 295 12.58 4.67 18.62
C SER A 295 11.44 5.68 18.54
N ALA A 296 11.46 6.55 17.51
CA ALA A 296 10.32 7.36 17.17
C ALA A 296 9.13 6.42 17.01
N PRO A 297 7.96 6.74 17.62
CA PRO A 297 6.80 5.86 17.63
C PRO A 297 6.60 5.33 16.22
N PHE A 298 6.84 4.02 16.05
CA PHE A 298 6.91 3.39 14.74
C PHE A 298 5.55 3.56 14.10
N TRP A 299 5.48 4.49 13.16
CA TRP A 299 4.27 4.95 12.52
C TRP A 299 3.66 3.81 11.69
N GLU A 300 2.79 3.01 12.30
CA GLU A 300 1.68 2.33 11.60
C GLU A 300 0.86 3.34 10.77
N GLU A 301 1.04 4.66 10.98
CA GLU A 301 0.58 5.75 10.10
C GLU A 301 1.18 5.74 8.69
N ARG A 302 2.20 4.93 8.35
CA ARG A 302 2.80 4.98 6.99
C ARG A 302 2.46 3.83 6.07
N GLN A 303 1.78 2.78 6.56
CA GLN A 303 0.91 1.98 5.68
C GLN A 303 -0.50 2.59 5.68
N LEU A 304 -0.58 3.90 5.47
CA LEU A 304 -1.82 4.52 5.02
C LEU A 304 -2.23 3.80 3.74
N ARG A 305 -3.17 2.86 3.85
CA ARG A 305 -3.93 2.43 2.69
C ARG A 305 -4.71 3.64 2.24
N SER A 306 -4.13 4.36 1.28
CA SER A 306 -4.84 5.39 0.54
C SER A 306 -5.69 4.66 -0.48
N GLU A 307 -6.99 4.66 -0.26
CA GLU A 307 -7.92 4.10 -1.21
C GLU A 307 -8.15 5.13 -2.32
N PRO A 308 -7.95 4.77 -3.60
CA PRO A 308 -8.16 5.70 -4.70
C PRO A 308 -9.63 6.13 -4.75
N LEU A 309 -9.85 7.37 -5.17
CA LEU A 309 -11.19 7.92 -5.44
C LEU A 309 -11.89 7.10 -6.52
N GLY A 310 -12.79 6.20 -6.08
CA GLY A 310 -13.74 5.50 -6.93
C GLY A 310 -15.03 6.30 -7.14
N LYS A 311 -15.97 5.72 -7.89
CA LYS A 311 -17.35 6.24 -7.96
C LYS A 311 -18.05 6.13 -6.60
N ASP A 312 -17.73 5.08 -5.85
CA ASP A 312 -18.23 4.86 -4.51
C ASP A 312 -17.26 5.44 -3.47
N PRO A 313 -17.79 6.07 -2.41
CA PRO A 313 -16.97 6.61 -1.34
C PRO A 313 -16.44 5.49 -0.44
N TYR A 314 -15.24 5.70 0.10
CA TYR A 314 -14.65 4.78 1.07
C TYR A 314 -15.09 5.11 2.50
N ILE A 315 -15.50 4.08 3.25
CA ILE A 315 -16.08 4.21 4.58
C ILE A 315 -15.20 3.47 5.61
N LEU A 316 -14.80 4.18 6.67
CA LEU A 316 -13.99 3.66 7.77
C LEU A 316 -14.89 3.00 8.83
N GLY A 317 -14.94 1.68 8.84
CA GLY A 317 -15.62 0.90 9.88
C GLY A 317 -16.62 -0.12 9.34
N SER A 318 -17.57 -0.52 10.20
CA SER A 318 -18.66 -1.48 10.03
C SER A 318 -18.85 -2.16 8.66
N ILE A 319 -19.08 -3.48 8.69
CA ILE A 319 -19.34 -4.26 7.47
C ILE A 319 -20.84 -4.32 7.15
N ARG A 320 -21.74 -4.32 8.15
CA ARG A 320 -23.13 -4.80 7.98
C ARG A 320 -24.24 -3.77 8.23
N ASP A 321 -23.90 -2.59 8.73
CA ASP A 321 -24.92 -1.62 9.11
C ASP A 321 -25.43 -0.81 7.91
N PRO A 322 -26.70 -0.33 7.94
CA PRO A 322 -27.26 0.55 6.93
C PRO A 322 -26.36 1.75 6.60
N LEU A 323 -26.22 2.06 5.32
CA LEU A 323 -25.47 3.22 4.85
C LEU A 323 -26.26 4.51 5.10
N PHE A 324 -25.56 5.59 5.40
CA PHE A 324 -26.10 6.94 5.32
C PHE A 324 -25.29 7.80 4.34
N LYS A 325 -25.94 8.82 3.81
CA LYS A 325 -25.33 9.90 3.03
C LYS A 325 -25.87 11.24 3.51
N SER A 326 -24.98 12.18 3.79
CA SER A 326 -25.32 13.56 4.13
C SER A 326 -24.51 14.51 3.24
N ALA A 327 -25.18 15.10 2.26
CA ALA A 327 -24.59 16.11 1.38
C ALA A 327 -24.84 17.50 1.97
N GLY A 328 -23.83 18.37 1.88
CA GLY A 328 -23.98 19.76 2.28
C GLY A 328 -24.89 20.55 1.34
N PRO A 329 -25.21 21.81 1.71
CA PRO A 329 -25.91 22.73 0.83
C PRO A 329 -25.21 22.90 -0.53
N ALA A 330 -25.96 23.27 -1.57
CA ALA A 330 -25.41 23.47 -2.90
C ALA A 330 -24.27 24.52 -2.88
N GLY A 331 -23.11 24.15 -3.42
CA GLY A 331 -21.91 24.99 -3.40
C GLY A 331 -21.16 25.02 -2.05
N GLY A 332 -21.63 24.26 -1.06
CA GLY A 332 -20.96 24.08 0.22
C GLY A 332 -19.73 23.17 0.11
N ILE A 333 -18.68 23.51 0.84
CA ILE A 333 -17.52 22.65 1.07
C ILE A 333 -17.42 22.30 2.55
N LEU A 334 -17.11 21.05 2.87
CA LEU A 334 -16.93 20.61 4.25
C LEU A 334 -15.67 21.25 4.83
N ILE A 335 -15.80 22.03 5.89
CA ILE A 335 -14.68 22.69 6.59
C ILE A 335 -14.41 22.10 7.97
N GLY A 336 -15.25 21.19 8.44
CA GLY A 336 -15.09 20.56 9.73
C GLY A 336 -16.23 19.61 10.07
N LEU A 337 -16.20 19.08 11.28
CA LEU A 337 -17.30 18.32 11.86
C LEU A 337 -17.25 18.35 13.40
N GLU A 338 -18.40 18.22 14.03
CA GLU A 338 -18.53 17.86 15.45
C GLU A 338 -18.57 16.34 15.55
N ALA A 339 -17.85 15.75 16.50
CA ALA A 339 -17.86 14.31 16.74
C ALA A 339 -18.06 13.97 18.23
N ARG A 340 -19.09 13.18 18.51
CA ARG A 340 -19.38 12.66 19.85
C ARG A 340 -18.82 11.26 20.00
N PHE A 341 -18.02 11.08 21.05
CA PHE A 341 -17.43 9.79 21.43
C PHE A 341 -18.05 9.26 22.72
N VAL A 342 -18.33 7.96 22.77
CA VAL A 342 -18.71 7.28 24.02
C VAL A 342 -17.76 6.14 24.33
N LYS A 343 -17.70 5.76 25.60
CA LYS A 343 -16.90 4.62 26.05
C LYS A 343 -17.61 3.31 25.70
N PHE A 344 -16.87 2.39 25.08
CA PHE A 344 -17.29 1.02 24.78
C PHE A 344 -16.15 0.08 25.18
N GLY A 345 -16.31 -0.59 26.32
CA GLY A 345 -15.20 -1.31 26.97
C GLY A 345 -14.06 -0.35 27.31
N ASP A 346 -12.84 -0.69 26.89
CA ASP A 346 -11.64 0.14 27.07
C ASP A 346 -11.39 1.12 25.92
N HIS A 347 -12.31 1.18 24.95
CA HIS A 347 -12.19 2.02 23.77
C HIS A 347 -13.21 3.17 23.81
N GLN A 348 -12.91 4.23 23.06
CA GLN A 348 -13.91 5.19 22.63
C GLN A 348 -14.37 4.81 21.22
N ILE A 349 -15.64 5.07 20.93
CA ILE A 349 -16.22 4.90 19.60
C ILE A 349 -17.03 6.15 19.24
N VAL A 350 -17.06 6.48 17.95
CA VAL A 350 -17.92 7.53 17.41
C VAL A 350 -19.39 7.10 17.59
N ARG A 351 -20.25 8.05 17.97
CA ARG A 351 -21.70 7.83 18.12
C ARG A 351 -22.54 8.80 17.33
N GLY A 352 -22.15 10.07 17.37
CA GLY A 352 -22.81 11.14 16.63
C GLY A 352 -21.78 11.97 15.88
N VAL A 353 -22.12 12.41 14.69
CA VAL A 353 -21.33 13.39 13.94
C VAL A 353 -22.23 14.48 13.37
N ARG A 354 -21.74 15.71 13.29
CA ARG A 354 -22.43 16.80 12.60
C ARG A 354 -21.45 17.52 11.66
N PRO A 355 -21.70 17.54 10.34
CA PRO A 355 -20.80 18.23 9.42
C PRO A 355 -20.91 19.76 9.54
N ILE A 356 -19.80 20.45 9.30
CA ILE A 356 -19.70 21.91 9.27
C ILE A 356 -19.28 22.32 7.86
N TYR A 357 -20.12 23.10 7.18
CA TYR A 357 -19.90 23.54 5.81
C TYR A 357 -19.54 25.02 5.75
N ARG A 358 -18.85 25.40 4.67
CA ARG A 358 -18.71 26.78 4.24
C ARG A 358 -19.49 26.99 2.94
N VAL A 359 -20.49 27.87 2.98
CA VAL A 359 -21.39 28.19 1.86
C VAL A 359 -21.32 29.69 1.61
N ALA A 360 -20.86 30.10 0.42
CA ALA A 360 -20.69 31.51 0.07
C ALA A 360 -19.94 32.35 1.14
N GLY A 361 -18.92 31.75 1.76
CA GLY A 361 -18.11 32.39 2.81
C GLY A 361 -18.71 32.35 4.22
N LYS A 362 -19.93 31.83 4.40
CA LYS A 362 -20.57 31.66 5.72
C LYS A 362 -20.45 30.22 6.21
N GLU A 363 -20.35 30.06 7.52
CA GLU A 363 -20.37 28.75 8.18
C GLU A 363 -21.82 28.28 8.37
N GLU A 364 -22.11 27.04 7.99
CA GLU A 364 -23.42 26.42 8.13
C GLU A 364 -23.27 25.01 8.72
N LEU A 365 -24.08 24.69 9.72
CA LEU A 365 -24.13 23.35 10.32
C LEU A 365 -25.07 22.47 9.50
N GLY A 366 -24.64 21.24 9.20
CA GLY A 366 -25.55 20.22 8.68
C GLY A 366 -26.35 19.53 9.78
N ASP A 367 -27.20 18.59 9.36
CA ASP A 367 -27.97 17.78 10.30
C ASP A 367 -27.07 16.81 11.09
N PRO A 368 -27.33 16.60 12.40
CA PRO A 368 -26.63 15.58 13.15
C PRO A 368 -26.98 14.17 12.62
N ILE A 369 -25.97 13.31 12.54
CA ILE A 369 -26.09 11.90 12.15
C ILE A 369 -25.73 11.05 13.37
N GLY A 370 -26.62 10.13 13.73
CA GLY A 370 -26.47 9.29 14.91
C GLY A 370 -27.01 9.95 16.18
N ASP A 371 -26.34 9.71 17.31
CA ASP A 371 -26.73 10.20 18.63
C ASP A 371 -26.63 11.73 18.70
N ASP A 372 -27.24 12.29 19.76
CA ASP A 372 -27.06 13.70 20.12
C ASP A 372 -25.57 14.08 20.21
N VAL A 373 -25.23 15.18 19.55
CA VAL A 373 -23.86 15.72 19.50
C VAL A 373 -23.57 16.70 20.64
N THR A 374 -24.43 16.77 21.67
CA THR A 374 -24.11 17.50 22.91
C THR A 374 -22.81 16.98 23.53
N GLY A 375 -21.86 17.90 23.76
CA GLY A 375 -20.52 17.57 24.26
C GLY A 375 -19.61 16.93 23.21
N ALA A 376 -19.91 17.07 21.92
CA ALA A 376 -19.02 16.68 20.84
C ALA A 376 -17.74 17.53 20.81
N VAL A 377 -16.66 16.93 20.30
CA VAL A 377 -15.43 17.65 19.97
C VAL A 377 -15.60 18.30 18.61
N THR A 378 -15.32 19.60 18.51
CA THR A 378 -15.35 20.34 17.24
C THR A 378 -13.98 20.27 16.56
N LEU A 379 -13.94 19.72 15.34
CA LEU A 379 -12.80 19.77 14.45
C LEU A 379 -13.12 20.71 13.29
N LYS A 380 -12.42 21.85 13.22
CA LYS A 380 -12.67 22.86 12.19
C LYS A 380 -11.39 23.38 11.56
N ALA A 381 -11.43 23.59 10.25
CA ALA A 381 -10.37 24.20 9.47
C ALA A 381 -10.21 25.69 9.81
N LYS A 382 -8.97 26.19 9.70
CA LYS A 382 -8.68 27.63 9.70
C LYS A 382 -9.18 28.28 8.41
N ASP A 383 -9.26 29.62 8.40
CA ASP A 383 -9.73 30.36 7.24
C ASP A 383 -8.91 30.05 5.99
N GLY A 384 -9.62 29.86 4.88
CA GLY A 384 -9.04 29.47 3.60
C GLY A 384 -8.70 27.98 3.47
N TYR A 385 -9.01 27.14 4.45
CA TYR A 385 -8.83 25.68 4.38
C TYR A 385 -10.17 24.95 4.49
N ALA A 386 -10.17 23.70 4.03
CA ALA A 386 -11.32 22.79 4.09
C ALA A 386 -10.86 21.34 4.28
N VAL A 387 -11.78 20.43 4.59
CA VAL A 387 -11.50 19.00 4.78
C VAL A 387 -11.10 18.38 3.44
N GLY A 388 -9.91 17.77 3.39
CA GLY A 388 -9.39 17.08 2.21
C GLY A 388 -9.15 15.57 2.40
N ALA A 389 -9.01 15.13 3.65
CA ALA A 389 -8.90 13.71 4.00
C ALA A 389 -9.33 13.45 5.45
N ILE A 390 -9.64 12.19 5.75
CA ILE A 390 -9.83 11.68 7.12
C ILE A 390 -8.95 10.44 7.30
N THR A 391 -8.21 10.39 8.40
CA THR A 391 -7.39 9.25 8.80
C THR A 391 -7.98 8.67 10.07
N GLY A 392 -8.42 7.42 10.05
CA GLY A 392 -9.10 6.82 11.20
C GLY A 392 -8.63 5.41 11.54
N LYS A 393 -8.85 5.04 12.80
CA LYS A 393 -8.74 3.66 13.29
C LYS A 393 -10.13 3.07 13.34
N ALA A 394 -10.40 2.07 12.49
CA ALA A 394 -11.72 1.48 12.38
C ALA A 394 -11.68 -0.04 12.21
N LYS A 395 -12.65 -0.71 12.81
CA LYS A 395 -12.96 -2.14 12.63
C LYS A 395 -14.46 -2.31 12.48
N ALA A 396 -15.12 -2.95 13.44
CA ALA A 396 -16.58 -2.97 13.52
C ALA A 396 -17.15 -1.57 13.82
N TRP A 397 -16.37 -0.70 14.47
CA TRP A 397 -16.70 0.70 14.71
C TRP A 397 -15.57 1.63 14.27
N CYS A 398 -15.90 2.91 14.04
CA CYS A 398 -14.93 4.00 14.01
C CYS A 398 -14.54 4.35 15.46
N HIS A 399 -13.27 4.15 15.83
CA HIS A 399 -12.79 4.31 17.21
C HIS A 399 -12.23 5.72 17.48
N GLY A 400 -11.58 6.29 16.48
CA GLY A 400 -10.93 7.59 16.55
C GLY A 400 -10.37 7.98 15.19
N PHE A 401 -10.15 9.27 14.99
CA PHE A 401 -9.65 9.80 13.73
C PHE A 401 -9.02 11.19 13.90
N SER A 402 -8.30 11.60 12.88
CA SER A 402 -7.86 12.96 12.61
C SER A 402 -8.37 13.40 11.23
N VAL A 403 -8.43 14.71 11.03
CA VAL A 403 -8.87 15.34 9.77
C VAL A 403 -7.68 16.06 9.15
N THR A 404 -7.41 15.79 7.86
CA THR A 404 -6.48 16.62 7.09
C THR A 404 -7.23 17.78 6.47
N TYR A 405 -6.78 18.99 6.77
CA TYR A 405 -7.22 20.21 6.12
C TYR A 405 -6.28 20.59 5.00
N MET A 406 -6.83 21.01 3.87
CA MET A 406 -6.07 21.45 2.69
C MET A 406 -6.53 22.86 2.29
N LYS A 407 -5.61 23.66 1.75
CA LYS A 407 -5.92 25.01 1.33
C LYS A 407 -6.88 25.01 0.15
N VAL A 408 -7.92 25.84 0.22
CA VAL A 408 -8.86 26.04 -0.88
C VAL A 408 -8.22 26.96 -1.91
N LYS A 409 -8.13 26.50 -3.16
CA LYS A 409 -7.63 27.28 -4.29
C LYS A 409 -8.74 28.18 -4.86
N PRO A 410 -8.39 29.20 -5.68
CA PRO A 410 -9.38 30.08 -6.29
C PRO A 410 -10.43 29.37 -7.16
N ASP A 411 -10.10 28.21 -7.72
CA ASP A 411 -11.01 27.38 -8.53
C ASP A 411 -11.92 26.46 -7.68
N GLY A 412 -11.82 26.54 -6.35
CA GLY A 412 -12.57 25.72 -5.40
C GLY A 412 -12.00 24.33 -5.17
N THR A 413 -10.90 23.94 -5.83
CA THR A 413 -10.18 22.70 -5.53
C THR A 413 -9.30 22.85 -4.29
N LEU A 414 -8.75 21.74 -3.79
CA LEU A 414 -7.88 21.72 -2.61
C LEU A 414 -6.41 21.54 -3.00
N ASP A 415 -5.51 22.20 -2.27
CA ASP A 415 -4.06 22.05 -2.41
C ASP A 415 -3.51 21.03 -1.41
N PRO A 416 -3.17 19.79 -1.82
CA PRO A 416 -2.58 18.81 -0.92
C PRO A 416 -1.15 19.18 -0.48
N LYS A 417 -0.48 20.13 -1.15
CA LYS A 417 0.86 20.61 -0.76
C LYS A 417 0.81 21.65 0.35
N ASP A 418 -0.33 22.34 0.50
CA ASP A 418 -0.59 23.27 1.61
C ASP A 418 -1.68 22.66 2.49
N ALA A 419 -1.26 21.73 3.34
CA ALA A 419 -2.12 20.94 4.19
C ALA A 419 -1.59 20.86 5.62
N TYR A 420 -2.50 20.65 6.57
CA TYR A 420 -2.16 20.36 7.96
C TYR A 420 -3.19 19.40 8.57
N GLU A 421 -2.83 18.74 9.66
CA GLU A 421 -3.66 17.74 10.32
C GLU A 421 -4.26 18.32 11.61
N SER A 422 -5.49 17.90 11.93
CA SER A 422 -6.08 18.18 13.24
C SER A 422 -5.41 17.36 14.34
N GLU A 423 -5.66 17.74 15.59
CA GLU A 423 -5.46 16.82 16.71
C GLU A 423 -6.28 15.53 16.50
N TRP A 424 -5.78 14.42 17.03
CA TRP A 424 -6.49 13.15 17.04
C TRP A 424 -7.64 13.18 18.06
N VAL A 425 -8.81 12.68 17.69
CA VAL A 425 -9.97 12.55 18.58
C VAL A 425 -10.42 11.10 18.70
N GLY A 426 -10.98 10.76 19.86
CA GLY A 426 -11.37 9.39 20.18
C GLY A 426 -10.19 8.51 20.60
N TRP A 427 -10.34 7.21 20.43
CA TRP A 427 -9.34 6.23 20.85
C TRP A 427 -8.19 6.12 19.85
N ASN A 428 -6.96 6.22 20.32
CA ASN A 428 -5.73 6.20 19.50
C ASN A 428 -4.82 4.98 19.77
N GLY A 429 -5.36 3.84 20.23
CA GLY A 429 -4.53 2.68 20.55
C GLY A 429 -3.98 1.94 19.32
N SER A 430 -3.48 0.71 19.50
CA SER A 430 -2.65 -0.02 18.51
C SER A 430 -3.39 -0.63 17.30
N MET A 431 -4.40 0.05 16.75
CA MET A 431 -5.02 -0.37 15.49
C MET A 431 -4.36 0.30 14.28
N ALA A 432 -4.31 -0.45 13.18
CA ALA A 432 -3.91 0.09 11.88
C ALA A 432 -4.82 1.26 11.49
N MET A 433 -4.21 2.28 10.89
CA MET A 433 -4.92 3.44 10.37
C MET A 433 -5.26 3.25 8.91
N THR A 434 -6.39 3.81 8.52
CA THR A 434 -6.82 3.87 7.13
C THR A 434 -7.17 5.32 6.80
N ARG A 435 -6.84 5.77 5.59
CA ARG A 435 -7.12 7.13 5.16
C ARG A 435 -7.92 7.16 3.89
N THR A 436 -8.97 7.97 3.96
CA THR A 436 -9.77 8.38 2.81
C THR A 436 -9.28 9.75 2.39
N SER A 437 -8.76 9.90 1.18
CA SER A 437 -8.21 11.16 0.67
C SER A 437 -8.74 11.49 -0.71
N GLY A 438 -9.01 12.78 -0.93
CA GLY A 438 -9.54 13.29 -2.20
C GLY A 438 -8.48 13.66 -3.25
N GLY A 439 -7.19 13.63 -2.88
CA GLY A 439 -6.10 14.08 -3.77
C GLY A 439 -6.23 15.53 -4.25
N GLY A 440 -6.96 16.39 -3.53
CA GLY A 440 -7.31 17.75 -3.96
C GLY A 440 -8.78 17.93 -4.35
N THR A 441 -9.56 16.84 -4.46
CA THR A 441 -11.00 16.90 -4.71
C THR A 441 -11.73 17.44 -3.48
N PRO A 442 -12.60 18.45 -3.62
CA PRO A 442 -13.38 18.98 -2.50
C PRO A 442 -14.29 17.92 -1.86
N VAL A 443 -14.39 17.96 -0.54
CA VAL A 443 -15.37 17.16 0.21
C VAL A 443 -16.66 17.96 0.33
N VAL A 444 -17.77 17.37 -0.13
CA VAL A 444 -19.09 18.01 -0.19
C VAL A 444 -20.08 17.40 0.82
N GLY A 445 -19.66 16.38 1.55
CA GLY A 445 -20.51 15.73 2.55
C GLY A 445 -19.83 14.60 3.31
N LEU A 446 -20.65 13.89 4.08
CA LEU A 446 -20.27 12.70 4.82
C LEU A 446 -21.03 11.49 4.27
N VAL A 447 -20.39 10.33 4.32
CA VAL A 447 -21.05 9.03 4.19
C VAL A 447 -20.62 8.16 5.36
N GLY A 448 -21.36 7.08 5.59
CA GLY A 448 -20.96 6.15 6.63
C GLY A 448 -22.01 5.09 6.83
N LYS A 449 -21.99 4.49 8.01
CA LYS A 449 -22.99 3.50 8.41
C LYS A 449 -23.55 3.82 9.78
N ILE A 450 -24.82 3.48 9.98
CA ILE A 450 -25.58 3.78 11.18
C ILE A 450 -26.35 2.54 11.66
N ALA A 451 -26.24 2.21 12.95
CA ALA A 451 -26.99 1.15 13.61
C ALA A 451 -27.89 1.76 14.69
N GLY A 452 -29.19 1.87 14.42
CA GLY A 452 -30.09 2.63 15.30
C GLY A 452 -29.72 4.12 15.30
N THR A 453 -29.27 4.63 16.45
CA THR A 453 -28.73 5.99 16.58
C THR A 453 -27.19 6.01 16.59
N GLU A 454 -26.53 4.89 16.34
CA GLU A 454 -25.08 4.79 16.49
C GLU A 454 -24.37 4.97 15.14
N THR A 455 -23.55 6.01 14.98
CA THR A 455 -22.65 6.12 13.82
C THR A 455 -21.52 5.08 13.93
N THR A 456 -21.65 3.95 13.23
CA THR A 456 -20.69 2.84 13.32
C THR A 456 -19.53 2.95 12.34
N ALA A 457 -19.69 3.71 11.27
CA ALA A 457 -18.64 3.95 10.29
C ALA A 457 -18.72 5.37 9.71
N LEU A 458 -17.58 5.92 9.30
CA LEU A 458 -17.48 7.30 8.80
C LEU A 458 -16.57 7.37 7.57
N GLY A 459 -16.98 8.14 6.57
CA GLY A 459 -16.25 8.40 5.34
C GLY A 459 -16.58 9.79 4.81
N LEU A 460 -15.90 10.18 3.74
CA LEU A 460 -16.05 11.48 3.08
C LEU A 460 -16.78 11.29 1.75
N LEU A 461 -17.70 12.20 1.45
CA LEU A 461 -18.35 12.30 0.15
C LEU A 461 -17.63 13.37 -0.67
N PHE A 462 -16.90 12.95 -1.69
CA PHE A 462 -16.16 13.89 -2.55
C PHE A 462 -17.03 14.42 -3.68
N LYS A 463 -16.70 15.62 -4.17
CA LYS A 463 -17.32 16.18 -5.37
C LYS A 463 -17.19 15.21 -6.55
N GLY A 464 -18.31 14.92 -7.22
CA GLY A 464 -18.43 13.88 -8.24
C GLY A 464 -19.01 12.55 -7.74
N GLN A 465 -19.14 12.36 -6.41
CA GLN A 465 -19.75 11.17 -5.81
C GLN A 465 -21.18 11.41 -5.32
N GLU A 466 -21.79 12.57 -5.62
CA GLU A 466 -23.11 12.96 -5.09
C GLU A 466 -24.23 11.99 -5.49
N ALA A 467 -24.05 11.30 -6.63
CA ALA A 467 -24.95 10.28 -7.16
C ALA A 467 -24.90 8.94 -6.38
N PHE A 468 -23.98 8.77 -5.42
CA PHE A 468 -23.92 7.59 -4.56
C PHE A 468 -25.26 7.38 -3.84
N ASP A 469 -25.89 6.24 -4.04
CA ASP A 469 -27.17 5.90 -3.40
C ASP A 469 -26.94 4.90 -2.26
N PRO A 470 -27.14 5.31 -0.99
CA PRO A 470 -26.97 4.40 0.14
C PRO A 470 -27.97 3.23 0.14
N ALA A 471 -29.09 3.31 -0.60
CA ALA A 471 -30.06 2.23 -0.71
C ALA A 471 -29.71 1.16 -1.77
N GLY A 472 -28.75 1.45 -2.66
CA GLY A 472 -28.42 0.61 -3.81
C GLY A 472 -27.39 -0.49 -3.55
N GLY A 473 -26.68 -0.45 -2.42
CA GLY A 473 -25.71 -1.48 -2.03
C GLY A 473 -26.39 -2.62 -1.27
N ARG A 474 -26.53 -3.79 -1.91
CA ARG A 474 -26.87 -5.05 -1.25
C ARG A 474 -25.65 -5.94 -1.16
#